data_AF-A0A923QVC2-F1
#
_entry.id   AF-A0A923QVC2-F1
#
_cell.length_a   1.000
_cell.length_b   1.000
_cell.length_c   1.000
_cell.angle_alpha   90.00
_cell.angle_beta   90.00
_cell.angle_gamma   90.00
#
_symmetry.space_group_name_H-M   'P 1'
#
loop_
_entity.id
_entity.type
_entity.pdbx_description
1 polymer ?
#
loop_
_entity_poly.entity_id
_entity_poly.type
_entity_poly.pdbx_seq_one_letter_code
_entity_poly.pdbx_strand_id
1 'polypeptide(L)' 'MKDLKNLSATELVSKTRDLEKNLFDTRMKKVTGQLADSAMIWRLRKELARVKTLQTQAKGKK' A
#
# COMPACT_ATOMS: atom_id res chain seq x y z
N MET A 1 -9.66 -8.88 -9.49
CA MET A 1 -9.05 -7.88 -10.41
C MET A 1 -10.04 -6.80 -10.87
N LYS A 2 -11.37 -6.98 -10.71
CA LYS A 2 -12.40 -6.01 -11.15
C LYS A 2 -12.79 -4.99 -10.08
N ASP A 3 -12.37 -5.17 -8.83
CA ASP A 3 -12.95 -4.41 -7.70
C ASP A 3 -12.17 -3.14 -7.32
N LEU A 4 -10.88 -3.05 -7.66
CA LEU A 4 -10.08 -1.84 -7.36
C LEU A 4 -10.26 -0.71 -8.39
N LYS A 5 -10.95 -0.94 -9.51
CA LYS A 5 -11.24 0.09 -10.51
C LYS A 5 -12.43 0.99 -10.15
N ASN A 6 -13.24 0.58 -9.17
CA ASN A 6 -14.46 1.29 -8.76
C ASN A 6 -14.32 2.08 -7.45
N LEU A 7 -13.19 1.98 -6.73
CA LEU A 7 -12.97 2.82 -5.55
C LEU A 7 -12.61 4.24 -5.99
N SER A 8 -13.25 5.21 -5.34
CA SER A 8 -13.03 6.64 -5.60
C SER A 8 -11.55 7.00 -5.39
N ALA A 9 -11.06 8.00 -6.12
CA ALA A 9 -9.72 8.55 -5.93
C ALA A 9 -9.44 8.90 -4.44
N THR A 10 -10.47 9.25 -3.68
CA THR A 10 -10.40 9.53 -2.25
C THR A 10 -10.13 8.28 -1.40
N GLU A 11 -10.75 7.15 -1.71
CA GLU A 11 -10.55 5.89 -0.98
C GLU A 11 -9.17 5.27 -1.27
N LEU A 12 -8.68 5.43 -2.51
CA LEU A 12 -7.31 5.04 -2.87
C LEU A 12 -6.27 5.85 -2.08
N VAL A 13 -6.50 7.16 -1.88
CA VAL A 13 -5.62 8.00 -1.06
C VAL A 13 -5.65 7.59 0.41
N SER A 14 -6.84 7.29 0.96
CA SER A 14 -6.97 6.79 2.34
C SER A 14 -6.20 5.48 2.52
N LYS A 15 -6.41 4.50 1.64
CA LYS A 15 -5.68 3.23 1.67
C LYS A 15 -4.16 3.40 1.54
N THR A 16 -3.71 4.38 0.76
CA THR A 16 -2.27 4.66 0.65
C THR A 16 -1.69 5.13 1.98
N ARG A 17 -2.39 6.02 2.69
CA ARG A 17 -1.98 6.50 4.02
C ARG A 17 -1.98 5.38 5.06
N ASP A 18 -2.98 4.50 5.02
CA ASP A 18 -3.04 3.36 5.94
C ASP A 18 -1.92 2.35 5.67
N LEU A 19 -1.58 2.11 4.40
CA LEU A 19 -0.43 1.26 4.03
C LEU A 19 0.90 1.89 4.45
N GLU A 20 1.05 3.21 4.40
CA GLU A 20 2.26 3.91 4.88
C GLU A 20 2.42 3.82 6.40
N LYS A 21 1.33 3.95 7.16
CA LYS A 21 1.33 3.71 8.62
C LYS A 21 1.72 2.27 8.95
N ASN A 22 1.09 1.29 8.30
CA ASN A 22 1.44 -0.13 8.48
C ASN A 22 2.90 -0.42 8.13
N LEU A 23 3.45 0.25 7.10
CA LEU A 23 4.87 0.17 6.76
C LEU A 23 5.76 0.72 7.86
N PHE A 24 5.38 1.83 8.48
CA PHE A 24 6.11 2.42 9.60
C PHE A 24 6.10 1.48 10.81
N ASP A 25 4.94 0.95 11.18
CA ASP A 25 4.80 0.01 12.30
C ASP A 25 5.58 -1.29 12.04
N THR A 26 5.56 -1.80 10.81
CA THR A 26 6.32 -3.00 10.43
C THR A 26 7.83 -2.74 10.45
N ARG A 27 8.27 -1.52 10.08
CA ARG A 27 9.68 -1.12 10.21
C ARG A 27 10.09 -0.97 11.67
N MET A 28 9.22 -0.41 12.52
CA MET A 28 9.45 -0.33 13.97
C MET A 28 9.59 -1.74 14.56
N LYS A 29 8.68 -2.66 14.23
CA LYS A 29 8.75 -4.08 14.64
C LYS A 29 10.02 -4.79 14.14
N LYS A 30 10.54 -4.39 12.97
CA LYS A 30 11.84 -4.87 12.44
C LYS A 30 13.00 -4.41 13.31
N VAL A 31 12.99 -3.13 13.69
CA VAL A 31 14.06 -2.52 14.51
C VAL A 31 14.04 -3.08 15.93
N THR A 32 12.86 -3.36 16.51
CA THR A 32 12.74 -3.99 17.84
C THR A 32 13.12 -5.47 17.88
N GLY A 33 13.55 -6.06 16.76
CA GLY A 33 14.07 -7.44 16.72
C GLY A 33 13.01 -8.54 16.88
N GLN A 34 11.71 -8.19 16.91
CA GLN A 34 10.60 -9.13 17.05
C GLN A 34 9.93 -9.51 15.72
N LEU A 35 10.55 -9.17 14.59
CA LEU A 35 9.91 -9.36 13.29
C LEU A 35 10.05 -10.80 12.81
N ALA A 36 9.01 -11.58 13.06
CA ALA A 36 8.86 -12.97 12.61
C ALA A 36 8.83 -13.12 11.08
N ASP A 37 8.51 -12.06 10.33
CA ASP A 37 8.30 -12.16 8.88
C ASP A 37 8.74 -10.92 8.10
N SER A 38 9.99 -10.93 7.64
CA SER A 38 10.57 -9.89 6.78
C SER A 38 9.96 -9.85 5.38
N ALA A 39 9.23 -10.89 4.95
CA ALA A 39 8.50 -10.90 3.69
C ALA A 39 7.28 -9.97 3.71
N MET A 40 6.73 -9.68 4.90
CA MET A 40 5.58 -8.79 5.05
C MET A 40 5.90 -7.36 4.57
N ILE A 41 7.12 -6.87 4.84
CA ILE A 41 7.60 -5.56 4.36
C ILE A 41 7.62 -5.50 2.84
N TRP A 42 8.07 -6.58 2.20
CA TRP A 42 8.12 -6.65 0.74
C TRP A 42 6.72 -6.70 0.12
N ARG A 43 5.78 -7.45 0.73
CA ARG A 43 4.37 -7.49 0.31
C ARG A 43 3.71 -6.10 0.42
N LEU A 44 3.86 -5.43 1.57
CA LEU A 44 3.36 -4.07 1.81
C LEU A 44 3.91 -3.05 0.80
N ARG A 45 5.21 -3.11 0.46
CA ARG A 45 5.79 -2.26 -0.59
C ARG A 45 5.16 -2.53 -1.96
N LYS A 46 4.91 -3.81 -2.30
CA LYS A 46 4.27 -4.19 -3.57
C LYS A 46 2.81 -3.73 -3.63
N GLU A 47 2.06 -3.83 -2.53
CA GLU A 47 0.69 -3.32 -2.46
C GLU A 47 0.65 -1.80 -2.62
N LEU A 48 1.53 -1.06 -1.92
CA LEU A 48 1.64 0.38 -2.08
C LEU A 48 1.91 0.78 -3.54
N ALA A 49 2.83 0.08 -4.20
CA ALA A 49 3.13 0.30 -5.61
C ALA A 49 1.91 0.05 -6.51
N ARG A 50 1.18 -1.06 -6.30
CA ARG A 50 -0.05 -1.37 -7.06
C ARG A 50 -1.12 -0.30 -6.88
N VAL A 51 -1.33 0.18 -5.66
CA VAL A 51 -2.29 1.26 -5.36
C VAL A 51 -1.89 2.56 -6.08
N LYS A 52 -0.61 2.94 -6.03
CA LYS A 52 -0.10 4.11 -6.76
C LYS A 52 -0.22 3.96 -8.27
N THR A 53 0.05 2.77 -8.83
CA THR A 53 -0.14 2.50 -10.26
C THR A 53 -1.60 2.62 -10.68
N LEU A 54 -2.54 2.12 -9.87
CA LEU A 54 -3.97 2.25 -10.13
C LEU A 54 -4.44 3.71 -10.07
N GLN A 55 -3.92 4.52 -9.14
CA GLN A 55 -4.17 5.96 -9.12
C GLN A 55 -3.69 6.65 -10.41
N THR A 56 -2.50 6.29 -10.89
CA THR A 56 -1.96 6.84 -12.15
C THR A 56 -2.79 6.39 -13.36
N GLN A 57 -3.20 5.13 -13.43
CA GLN A 57 -4.07 4.63 -14.51
C GLN A 57 -5.46 5.27 -14.49
N ALA A 58 -6.02 5.56 -13.31
CA ALA A 58 -7.28 6.29 -13.19
C ALA A 58 -7.16 7.75 -13.68
N LYS A 59 -6.03 8.41 -13.41
CA LYS A 59 -5.75 9.78 -13.89
C LYS A 59 -5.34 9.85 -15.37
N GLY A 60 -4.75 8.77 -15.90
CA GLY A 60 -4.20 8.70 -17.25
C GLY A 60 -5.19 8.31 -18.35
N LYS A 61 -6.46 8.04 -18.03
CA LYS A 61 -7.52 7.97 -19.04
C LYS A 61 -7.82 9.40 -19.54
N LYS A 62 -7.00 9.88 -20.46
CA LYS A 62 -7.38 10.89 -21.46
C LYS A 62 -7.65 10.18 -22.77
#